data_AF-A0A1X7FU57-F1
#
_entry.id   AF-A0A1X7FU57-F1
#
_cell.length_a   1.000
_cell.length_b   1.000
_cell.length_c   1.000
_cell.angle_alpha   90.00
_cell.angle_beta   90.00
_cell.angle_gamma   90.00
#
_symmetry.space_group_name_H-M   'P 1'
#
loop_
_entity.id
_entity.type
_entity.pdbx_description
1 polymer ?
#
loop_
_entity_poly.entity_id
_entity_poly.type
_entity_poly.pdbx_seq_one_letter_code
_entity_poly.pdbx_strand_id
1 'polypeptide(L)'
;MKQSKEIVKDFNIAKFQEDLIGWFTAEQRDLPWRQDKDPYKVWVSEIMLQQTRVDTVIPYFNNFISKFPTLEHLADADEEDVLKAWEGLGYYSRARNLQYAVREVRDEYGGIVPETKDEVSKLKGVGPYTTGAILSIAYGVPEPAVDGNVMRVLSRILFVWEDIAKPKTRKLFDELVYAIISHENPSFFNQGLMELGALICTPKSPACLLCPVQEHCRAFEEGTQKELPVKTSKKSVKAVELAAAVVTDESGKVLIHKRSSKGLLANLWEFPNVEIQKAPSKEEELTAFLTEKYGVEAEIGQPFTTISHVFSHLTWHITVYEGKIRGKVEESETLKLLTWEEAEQYAFPVSHQKMKKAFKERQQD
;
A
#
# COMPACT_ATOMS: atom_id res chain seq x y z
N MET A 1 -16.53 19.30 17.13
CA MET A 1 -17.81 19.92 16.70
C MET A 1 -17.85 21.45 16.75
N LYS A 2 -17.45 22.15 17.82
CA LYS A 2 -17.54 23.64 17.85
C LYS A 2 -16.64 24.30 16.79
N GLN A 3 -15.41 23.80 16.64
CA GLN A 3 -14.44 24.33 15.66
C GLN A 3 -14.88 24.10 14.21
N SER A 4 -15.32 22.88 13.87
CA SER A 4 -15.79 22.53 12.51
C SER A 4 -17.00 23.37 12.09
N LYS A 5 -17.98 23.54 12.98
CA LYS A 5 -19.14 24.42 12.73
C LYS A 5 -18.75 25.87 12.46
N GLU A 6 -17.77 26.40 13.20
CA GLU A 6 -17.29 27.76 12.98
C GLU A 6 -16.57 27.91 11.63
N ILE A 7 -15.75 26.92 11.26
CA ILE A 7 -15.02 26.93 9.97
C ILE A 7 -15.99 26.99 8.79
N VAL A 8 -17.11 26.27 8.84
CA VAL A 8 -18.07 26.17 7.73
C VAL A 8 -19.25 27.16 7.83
N LYS A 9 -19.28 28.02 8.86
CA LYS A 9 -20.44 28.86 9.18
C LYS A 9 -20.95 29.70 7.99
N ASP A 10 -20.03 30.31 7.26
CA ASP A 10 -20.34 31.17 6.11
C ASP A 10 -19.96 30.49 4.77
N PHE A 11 -19.87 29.15 4.75
CA PHE A 11 -19.53 28.37 3.57
C PHE A 11 -20.80 27.96 2.82
N ASN A 12 -20.88 28.27 1.52
CA ASN A 12 -22.03 27.87 0.70
C ASN A 12 -21.95 26.38 0.32
N ILE A 13 -22.37 25.52 1.25
CA ILE A 13 -22.28 24.06 1.14
C ILE A 13 -23.02 23.55 -0.10
N ALA A 14 -24.24 24.02 -0.35
CA ALA A 14 -25.05 23.53 -1.48
C ALA A 14 -24.39 23.83 -2.82
N LYS A 15 -23.86 25.05 -3.01
CA LYS A 15 -23.18 25.41 -4.26
C LYS A 15 -21.86 24.67 -4.42
N PHE A 16 -21.09 24.51 -3.34
CA PHE A 16 -19.86 23.72 -3.36
C PHE A 16 -20.11 22.26 -3.75
N GLN A 17 -21.16 21.64 -3.20
CA GLN A 17 -21.57 20.29 -3.56
C GLN A 17 -21.95 20.18 -5.03
N GLU A 18 -22.76 21.11 -5.54
CA GLU A 18 -23.17 21.16 -6.95
C GLU A 18 -21.95 21.24 -7.88
N ASP A 19 -21.03 22.17 -7.64
CA ASP A 19 -19.87 22.39 -8.50
C ASP A 19 -18.90 21.19 -8.48
N LEU A 20 -18.65 20.62 -7.28
CA LEU A 20 -17.78 19.47 -7.12
C LEU A 20 -18.36 18.22 -7.79
N ILE A 21 -19.63 17.90 -7.50
CA ILE A 21 -20.30 16.71 -8.02
C ILE A 21 -20.52 16.85 -9.53
N GLY A 22 -20.90 18.05 -10.00
CA GLY A 22 -21.07 18.35 -11.42
C GLY A 22 -19.77 18.12 -12.20
N TRP A 23 -18.65 18.65 -11.71
CA TRP A 23 -17.34 18.40 -12.30
C TRP A 23 -16.96 16.92 -12.27
N PHE A 24 -17.09 16.25 -11.13
CA PHE A 24 -16.72 14.84 -11.02
C PHE A 24 -17.56 13.96 -11.95
N THR A 25 -18.84 14.27 -12.12
CA THR A 25 -19.73 13.56 -13.06
C THR A 25 -19.24 13.67 -14.50
N ALA A 26 -18.74 14.84 -14.91
CA ALA A 26 -18.25 15.08 -16.25
C ALA A 26 -16.82 14.56 -16.51
N GLU A 27 -15.95 14.64 -15.50
CA GLU A 27 -14.49 14.49 -15.66
C GLU A 27 -13.89 13.25 -14.97
N GLN A 28 -14.71 12.43 -14.27
CA GLN A 28 -14.20 11.24 -13.61
C GLN A 28 -13.46 10.32 -14.60
N ARG A 29 -12.28 9.86 -14.19
CA ARG A 29 -11.52 8.89 -14.98
C ARG A 29 -12.24 7.56 -15.02
N ASP A 30 -12.17 6.92 -16.18
CA ASP A 30 -12.56 5.54 -16.40
C ASP A 30 -11.56 4.60 -15.70
N LEU A 31 -11.97 4.02 -14.58
CA LEU A 31 -11.12 3.15 -13.75
C LEU A 31 -11.80 1.78 -13.58
N PRO A 32 -11.03 0.68 -13.53
CA PRO A 32 -11.62 -0.67 -13.45
C PRO A 32 -12.54 -0.88 -12.24
N TRP A 33 -12.24 -0.28 -11.10
CA TRP A 33 -13.04 -0.36 -9.88
C TRP A 33 -14.20 0.64 -9.81
N ARG A 34 -14.42 1.44 -10.86
CA ARG A 34 -15.57 2.34 -11.00
C ARG A 34 -16.65 1.80 -11.95
N GLN A 35 -16.42 0.64 -12.58
CA GLN A 35 -17.36 0.05 -13.54
C GLN A 35 -18.66 -0.45 -12.88
N ASP A 36 -18.57 -0.84 -11.61
CA ASP A 36 -19.70 -1.26 -10.80
C ASP A 36 -19.52 -0.74 -9.35
N LYS A 37 -20.51 -1.04 -8.51
CA LYS A 37 -20.52 -0.66 -7.08
C LYS A 37 -20.37 -1.89 -6.19
N ASP A 38 -19.76 -2.97 -6.69
CA ASP A 38 -19.55 -4.18 -5.89
C ASP A 38 -18.70 -3.84 -4.65
N PRO A 39 -19.25 -4.00 -3.42
CA PRO A 39 -18.54 -3.71 -2.18
C PRO A 39 -17.19 -4.44 -2.07
N TYR A 40 -17.09 -5.66 -2.59
CA TYR A 40 -15.85 -6.44 -2.60
C TYR A 40 -14.79 -5.77 -3.48
N LYS A 41 -15.14 -5.42 -4.72
CA LYS A 41 -14.22 -4.78 -5.66
C LYS A 41 -13.78 -3.41 -5.19
N VAL A 42 -14.73 -2.60 -4.68
CA VAL A 42 -14.44 -1.31 -4.05
C VAL A 42 -13.46 -1.50 -2.90
N TRP A 43 -13.72 -2.46 -2.01
CA TRP A 43 -12.82 -2.71 -0.88
C TRP A 43 -11.41 -3.11 -1.33
N VAL A 44 -11.29 -4.02 -2.31
CA VAL A 44 -9.99 -4.43 -2.89
C VAL A 44 -9.24 -3.22 -3.44
N SER A 45 -9.88 -2.39 -4.26
CA SER A 45 -9.23 -1.21 -4.85
C SER A 45 -8.81 -0.21 -3.78
N GLU A 46 -9.65 0.05 -2.78
CA GLU A 46 -9.35 0.99 -1.70
C GLU A 46 -8.18 0.53 -0.84
N ILE A 47 -8.03 -0.77 -0.59
CA ILE A 47 -6.85 -1.31 0.09
C ILE A 47 -5.60 -1.17 -0.78
N MET A 48 -5.69 -1.45 -2.09
CA MET A 48 -4.57 -1.31 -3.02
C MET A 48 -4.10 0.15 -3.15
N LEU A 49 -5.03 1.12 -3.18
CA LEU A 49 -4.75 2.55 -3.32
C LEU A 49 -4.10 3.18 -2.07
N GLN A 50 -4.11 2.50 -0.92
CA GLN A 50 -3.40 2.98 0.26
C GLN A 50 -1.91 3.17 -0.03
N GLN A 51 -1.46 4.42 -0.03
CA GLN A 51 -0.05 4.79 -0.31
C GLN A 51 0.48 4.29 -1.65
N THR A 52 -0.39 4.03 -2.63
CA THR A 52 -0.03 3.53 -3.97
C THR A 52 -0.74 4.37 -5.02
N ARG A 53 -0.06 4.67 -6.14
CA ARG A 53 -0.63 5.52 -7.20
C ARG A 53 -1.64 4.73 -8.04
N VAL A 54 -2.65 5.43 -8.56
CA VAL A 54 -3.72 4.84 -9.41
C VAL A 54 -3.13 4.04 -10.58
N ASP A 55 -2.23 4.63 -11.36
CA ASP A 55 -1.66 3.97 -12.55
C ASP A 55 -0.89 2.69 -12.20
N THR A 56 -0.30 2.63 -11.01
CA THR A 56 0.35 1.42 -10.50
C THR A 56 -0.66 0.37 -10.10
N VAL A 57 -1.80 0.75 -9.54
CA VAL A 57 -2.83 -0.17 -9.05
C VAL A 57 -3.63 -0.81 -10.18
N ILE A 58 -3.90 -0.10 -11.28
CA ILE A 58 -4.73 -0.61 -12.41
C ILE A 58 -4.36 -2.04 -12.85
N PRO A 59 -3.10 -2.36 -13.23
CA PRO A 59 -2.76 -3.71 -13.67
C PRO A 59 -2.88 -4.75 -12.55
N TYR A 60 -2.61 -4.36 -11.30
CA TYR A 60 -2.72 -5.25 -10.14
C TYR A 60 -4.17 -5.58 -9.83
N PHE A 61 -5.05 -4.58 -9.83
CA PHE A 61 -6.48 -4.77 -9.60
C PHE A 61 -7.07 -5.72 -10.65
N ASN A 62 -6.78 -5.49 -11.93
CA ASN A 62 -7.27 -6.35 -13.01
C ASN A 62 -6.81 -7.80 -12.86
N ASN A 63 -5.51 -8.02 -12.60
CA ASN A 63 -4.98 -9.36 -12.36
C ASN A 63 -5.57 -10.00 -11.09
N PHE A 64 -5.72 -9.23 -10.02
CA PHE A 64 -6.23 -9.71 -8.74
C PHE A 64 -7.70 -10.13 -8.84
N ILE A 65 -8.56 -9.30 -9.43
CA ILE A 65 -9.98 -9.64 -9.66
C ILE A 65 -10.14 -10.77 -10.68
N SER A 66 -9.23 -10.90 -11.66
CA SER A 66 -9.24 -12.06 -12.56
C SER A 66 -8.95 -13.37 -11.82
N LYS A 67 -8.11 -13.35 -10.79
CA LYS A 67 -7.76 -14.54 -9.99
C LYS A 67 -8.75 -14.80 -8.86
N PHE A 68 -9.27 -13.73 -8.25
CA PHE A 68 -10.21 -13.76 -7.15
C PHE A 68 -11.44 -12.92 -7.53
N PRO A 69 -12.36 -13.45 -8.36
CA PRO A 69 -13.48 -12.67 -8.89
C PRO A 69 -14.51 -12.26 -7.85
N THR A 70 -14.63 -13.04 -6.77
CA THR A 70 -15.57 -12.77 -5.66
C THR A 70 -14.86 -12.81 -4.32
N LEU A 71 -15.56 -12.33 -3.30
CA LEU A 71 -15.11 -12.37 -1.91
C LEU A 71 -14.77 -13.79 -1.47
N GLU A 72 -15.59 -14.78 -1.82
CA GLU A 72 -15.41 -16.19 -1.49
C GLU A 72 -14.13 -16.75 -2.10
N HIS A 73 -13.85 -16.44 -3.37
CA HIS A 73 -12.62 -16.89 -4.03
C HIS A 73 -11.38 -16.38 -3.30
N LEU A 74 -11.40 -15.13 -2.79
CA LEU A 74 -10.29 -14.61 -1.99
C LEU A 74 -10.23 -15.24 -0.59
N ALA A 75 -11.37 -15.50 0.03
CA ALA A 75 -11.45 -16.14 1.33
C ALA A 75 -10.88 -17.58 1.30
N ASP A 76 -11.17 -18.32 0.24
CA ASP A 76 -10.79 -19.73 0.06
C ASP A 76 -9.36 -19.89 -0.47
N ALA A 77 -8.79 -18.86 -1.10
CA ALA A 77 -7.44 -18.92 -1.63
C ALA A 77 -6.37 -19.17 -0.57
N ASP A 78 -5.28 -19.83 -0.97
CA ASP A 78 -4.09 -19.94 -0.15
C ASP A 78 -3.42 -18.56 0.02
N GLU A 79 -2.86 -18.29 1.21
CA GLU A 79 -2.22 -17.01 1.49
C GLU A 79 -1.05 -16.75 0.53
N GLU A 80 -0.35 -17.80 0.11
CA GLU A 80 0.77 -17.68 -0.83
C GLU A 80 0.33 -17.17 -2.20
N ASP A 81 -0.81 -17.63 -2.72
CA ASP A 81 -1.37 -17.16 -3.99
C ASP A 81 -1.80 -15.69 -3.90
N VAL A 82 -2.38 -15.28 -2.76
CA VAL A 82 -2.75 -13.89 -2.52
C VAL A 82 -1.52 -13.00 -2.44
N LEU A 83 -0.48 -13.41 -1.73
CA LEU A 83 0.79 -12.68 -1.66
C LEU A 83 1.47 -12.61 -3.02
N LYS A 84 1.35 -13.66 -3.84
CA LYS A 84 1.88 -13.69 -5.21
C LYS A 84 1.12 -12.72 -6.12
N ALA A 85 -0.20 -12.65 -6.01
CA ALA A 85 -0.99 -11.66 -6.74
C ALA A 85 -0.71 -10.20 -6.30
N TRP A 86 -0.19 -10.01 -5.08
CA TRP A 86 0.19 -8.71 -4.52
C TRP A 86 1.68 -8.36 -4.71
N GLU A 87 2.46 -9.27 -5.29
CA GLU A 87 3.91 -9.16 -5.45
C GLU A 87 4.31 -7.88 -6.20
N GLY A 88 5.06 -7.00 -5.53
CA GLY A 88 5.54 -5.74 -6.11
C GLY A 88 4.73 -4.50 -5.68
N LEU A 89 3.50 -4.67 -5.18
CA LEU A 89 2.66 -3.55 -4.74
C LEU A 89 3.10 -2.95 -3.38
N GLY A 90 3.89 -3.70 -2.61
CA GLY A 90 4.42 -3.28 -1.31
C GLY A 90 3.35 -3.27 -0.20
N TYR A 91 3.80 -3.03 1.04
CA TYR A 91 2.94 -3.07 2.25
C TYR A 91 2.08 -4.35 2.33
N TYR A 92 2.74 -5.51 2.25
CA TYR A 92 2.11 -6.85 2.15
C TYR A 92 1.17 -7.23 3.32
N SER A 93 1.28 -6.56 4.47
CA SER A 93 0.28 -6.70 5.53
C SER A 93 -1.12 -6.31 5.08
N ARG A 94 -1.26 -5.44 4.06
CA ARG A 94 -2.56 -5.08 3.47
C ARG A 94 -3.26 -6.29 2.85
N ALA A 95 -2.55 -7.06 2.03
CA ALA A 95 -3.10 -8.27 1.39
C ALA A 95 -3.56 -9.30 2.43
N ARG A 96 -2.72 -9.57 3.43
CA ARG A 96 -3.04 -10.53 4.51
C ARG A 96 -4.20 -10.07 5.38
N ASN A 97 -4.25 -8.78 5.72
CA ASN A 97 -5.35 -8.23 6.50
C ASN A 97 -6.66 -8.24 5.70
N LEU A 98 -6.60 -7.89 4.41
CA LEU A 98 -7.75 -7.98 3.51
C LEU A 98 -8.28 -9.42 3.45
N GLN A 99 -7.41 -10.41 3.20
CA GLN A 99 -7.85 -11.80 3.17
C GLN A 99 -8.43 -12.27 4.51
N TYR A 100 -7.79 -11.92 5.63
CA TYR A 100 -8.32 -12.24 6.96
C TYR A 100 -9.72 -11.65 7.17
N ALA A 101 -9.89 -10.37 6.85
CA ALA A 101 -11.17 -9.68 7.01
C ALA A 101 -12.23 -10.22 6.03
N VAL A 102 -11.83 -10.64 4.83
CA VAL A 102 -12.73 -11.28 3.86
C VAL A 102 -13.20 -12.65 4.36
N ARG A 103 -12.32 -13.43 5.02
CA ARG A 103 -12.74 -14.67 5.70
C ARG A 103 -13.73 -14.40 6.83
N GLU A 104 -13.49 -13.36 7.63
CA GLU A 104 -14.43 -12.89 8.66
C GLU A 104 -15.79 -12.52 8.04
N VAL A 105 -15.81 -11.80 6.91
CA VAL A 105 -17.06 -11.48 6.18
C VAL A 105 -17.78 -12.73 5.68
N ARG A 106 -17.05 -13.70 5.12
CA ARG A 106 -17.64 -14.99 4.69
C ARG A 106 -18.28 -15.73 5.86
N ASP A 107 -17.55 -15.84 6.98
CA ASP A 107 -17.92 -16.72 8.09
C ASP A 107 -18.96 -16.08 9.04
N GLU A 108 -18.88 -14.78 9.29
CA GLU A 108 -19.73 -14.07 10.26
C GLU A 108 -20.87 -13.26 9.62
N TYR A 109 -20.69 -12.81 8.37
CA TYR A 109 -21.64 -11.93 7.67
C TYR A 109 -22.24 -12.57 6.41
N GLY A 110 -22.06 -13.88 6.23
CA GLY A 110 -22.66 -14.65 5.14
C GLY A 110 -22.16 -14.27 3.75
N GLY A 111 -20.91 -13.80 3.63
CA GLY A 111 -20.29 -13.40 2.37
C GLY A 111 -20.65 -11.98 1.91
N ILE A 112 -21.48 -11.26 2.66
CA ILE A 112 -21.90 -9.90 2.33
C ILE A 112 -21.08 -8.91 3.15
N VAL A 113 -20.37 -8.01 2.47
CA VAL A 113 -19.63 -6.93 3.13
C VAL A 113 -20.61 -6.10 3.98
N PRO A 114 -20.38 -5.86 5.27
CA PRO A 114 -21.33 -5.13 6.10
C PRO A 114 -21.62 -3.72 5.56
N GLU A 115 -22.85 -3.23 5.77
CA GLU A 115 -23.30 -1.93 5.28
C GLU A 115 -23.39 -0.86 6.38
N THR A 116 -22.99 -1.19 7.60
CA THR A 116 -22.96 -0.25 8.73
C THR A 116 -21.55 0.12 9.14
N LYS A 117 -21.38 1.36 9.63
CA LYS A 117 -20.09 1.86 10.14
C LYS A 117 -19.53 0.99 11.26
N ASP A 118 -20.39 0.59 12.20
CA ASP A 118 -19.99 -0.13 13.41
C ASP A 118 -19.49 -1.54 13.10
N GLU A 119 -19.98 -2.16 12.01
CA GLU A 119 -19.52 -3.47 11.56
C GLU A 119 -18.29 -3.35 10.67
N VAL A 120 -18.34 -2.52 9.62
CA VAL A 120 -17.23 -2.35 8.65
C VAL A 120 -15.94 -1.89 9.34
N SER A 121 -16.03 -1.01 10.35
CA SER A 121 -14.84 -0.50 11.05
C SER A 121 -14.17 -1.50 11.98
N LYS A 122 -14.81 -2.64 12.30
CA LYS A 122 -14.20 -3.71 13.10
C LYS A 122 -13.34 -4.65 12.27
N LEU A 123 -13.60 -4.73 10.96
CA LEU A 123 -12.88 -5.58 10.04
C LEU A 123 -11.37 -5.24 10.03
N LYS A 124 -10.54 -6.28 10.10
CA LYS A 124 -9.09 -6.10 10.19
C LYS A 124 -8.53 -5.35 8.97
N GLY A 125 -7.76 -4.30 9.23
CA GLY A 125 -7.15 -3.48 8.18
C GLY A 125 -8.10 -2.46 7.54
N VAL A 126 -9.36 -2.40 7.98
CA VAL A 126 -10.31 -1.36 7.60
C VAL A 126 -10.24 -0.22 8.60
N GLY A 127 -9.56 0.86 8.21
CA GLY A 127 -9.50 2.09 9.00
C GLY A 127 -10.59 3.09 8.61
N PRO A 128 -10.68 4.26 9.30
CA PRO A 128 -11.73 5.26 9.07
C PRO A 128 -11.90 5.70 7.61
N TYR A 129 -10.79 5.84 6.88
CA TYR A 129 -10.81 6.12 5.44
C TYR A 129 -11.55 5.05 4.65
N THR A 130 -11.14 3.78 4.81
CA THR A 130 -11.69 2.66 4.05
C THR A 130 -13.13 2.39 4.44
N THR A 131 -13.50 2.58 5.72
CA THR A 131 -14.91 2.56 6.16
C THR A 131 -15.74 3.57 5.37
N GLY A 132 -15.32 4.84 5.33
CA GLY A 132 -16.04 5.88 4.59
C GLY A 132 -16.08 5.61 3.08
N ALA A 133 -14.98 5.11 2.51
CA ALA A 133 -14.91 4.80 1.08
C ALA A 133 -15.87 3.66 0.70
N ILE A 134 -15.83 2.51 1.39
CA ILE A 134 -16.74 1.38 1.12
C ILE A 134 -18.20 1.83 1.27
N LEU A 135 -18.54 2.42 2.41
CA LEU A 135 -19.91 2.77 2.76
C LEU A 135 -20.49 3.82 1.82
N SER A 136 -19.73 4.84 1.46
CA SER A 136 -20.23 5.86 0.54
C SER A 136 -20.29 5.37 -0.91
N ILE A 137 -19.29 4.64 -1.39
CA ILE A 137 -19.20 4.25 -2.80
C ILE A 137 -20.17 3.11 -3.11
N ALA A 138 -20.16 2.05 -2.30
CA ALA A 138 -20.93 0.83 -2.56
C ALA A 138 -22.36 0.94 -2.03
N TYR A 139 -22.54 1.52 -0.83
CA TYR A 139 -23.83 1.54 -0.14
C TYR A 139 -24.52 2.91 -0.12
N GLY A 140 -23.88 3.98 -0.63
CA GLY A 140 -24.47 5.32 -0.63
C GLY A 140 -24.66 5.92 0.77
N VAL A 141 -23.93 5.42 1.78
CA VAL A 141 -24.01 5.93 3.14
C VAL A 141 -23.08 7.15 3.28
N PRO A 142 -23.54 8.29 3.85
CA PRO A 142 -22.78 9.54 3.94
C PRO A 142 -21.71 9.51 5.03
N GLU A 143 -20.73 8.63 4.88
CA GLU A 143 -19.57 8.50 5.75
C GLU A 143 -18.31 9.15 5.12
N PRO A 144 -17.48 9.86 5.90
CA PRO A 144 -16.35 10.60 5.37
C PRO A 144 -15.19 9.70 4.93
N ALA A 145 -14.78 9.80 3.66
CA ALA A 145 -13.62 9.09 3.11
C ALA A 145 -12.39 10.02 3.05
N VAL A 146 -11.82 10.38 4.20
CA VAL A 146 -10.71 11.35 4.25
C VAL A 146 -9.37 10.66 3.98
N ASP A 147 -8.61 11.10 2.99
CA ASP A 147 -7.22 10.67 2.77
C ASP A 147 -6.25 11.89 2.75
N GLY A 148 -5.01 11.68 2.31
CA GLY A 148 -4.06 12.78 2.16
C GLY A 148 -4.45 13.80 1.07
N ASN A 149 -5.23 13.38 0.06
CA ASN A 149 -5.76 14.26 -0.97
C ASN A 149 -6.88 15.13 -0.40
N VAL A 150 -7.86 14.54 0.28
CA VAL A 150 -8.98 15.23 0.92
C VAL A 150 -8.49 16.21 1.98
N MET A 151 -7.57 15.82 2.86
CA MET A 151 -7.03 16.76 3.87
C MET A 151 -6.35 17.97 3.23
N ARG A 152 -5.64 17.80 2.09
CA ARG A 152 -5.03 18.91 1.36
C ARG A 152 -6.08 19.81 0.71
N VAL A 153 -7.05 19.21 0.02
CA VAL A 153 -8.16 19.94 -0.61
C VAL A 153 -8.89 20.78 0.43
N LEU A 154 -9.34 20.15 1.52
CA LEU A 154 -10.11 20.83 2.55
C LEU A 154 -9.27 21.80 3.38
N SER A 155 -7.97 21.55 3.57
CA SER A 155 -7.10 22.55 4.21
C SER A 155 -7.09 23.86 3.43
N ARG A 156 -7.11 23.78 2.09
CA ARG A 156 -7.06 24.93 1.20
C ARG A 156 -8.43 25.59 1.07
N ILE A 157 -9.47 24.80 0.80
CA ILE A 157 -10.82 25.32 0.60
C ILE A 157 -11.37 25.97 1.86
N LEU A 158 -11.22 25.30 3.01
CA LEU A 158 -11.78 25.75 4.29
C LEU A 158 -10.77 26.53 5.15
N PHE A 159 -9.55 26.77 4.64
CA PHE A 159 -8.49 27.55 5.30
C PHE A 159 -8.03 26.99 6.66
N VAL A 160 -7.74 25.68 6.70
CA VAL A 160 -7.36 24.97 7.93
C VAL A 160 -5.84 24.82 8.02
N TRP A 161 -5.23 25.52 8.99
CA TRP A 161 -3.77 25.55 9.23
C TRP A 161 -3.27 24.51 10.25
N GLU A 162 -4.14 23.63 10.74
CA GLU A 162 -3.73 22.55 11.66
C GLU A 162 -2.79 21.55 10.96
N ASP A 163 -1.76 21.11 11.67
CA ASP A 163 -0.79 20.14 11.16
C ASP A 163 -1.44 18.78 10.89
N ILE A 164 -1.47 18.36 9.63
CA ILE A 164 -2.10 17.11 9.19
C ILE A 164 -1.32 15.85 9.61
N ALA A 165 -0.12 16.01 10.17
CA ALA A 165 0.62 14.89 10.77
C ALA A 165 0.06 14.49 12.14
N LYS A 166 -0.77 15.32 12.79
CA LYS A 166 -1.31 15.06 14.13
C LYS A 166 -2.62 14.26 14.05
N PRO A 167 -2.79 13.18 14.83
CA PRO A 167 -4.03 12.39 14.83
C PRO A 167 -5.30 13.20 15.13
N LYS A 168 -5.22 14.21 16.02
CA LYS A 168 -6.36 15.10 16.33
C LYS A 168 -6.89 15.83 15.10
N THR A 169 -6.01 16.18 14.16
CA THR A 169 -6.34 16.95 12.96
C THR A 169 -7.16 16.10 11.99
N ARG A 170 -6.90 14.79 11.95
CA ARG A 170 -7.71 13.87 11.16
C ARG A 170 -9.17 13.88 11.59
N LYS A 171 -9.44 13.85 12.91
CA LYS A 171 -10.80 13.95 13.45
C LYS A 171 -11.48 15.26 13.05
N LEU A 172 -10.75 16.37 13.02
CA LEU A 172 -11.28 17.66 12.54
C LEU A 172 -11.71 17.56 11.07
N PHE A 173 -10.90 16.94 10.20
CA PHE A 173 -11.27 16.75 8.79
C PHE A 173 -12.47 15.82 8.60
N ASP A 174 -12.58 14.75 9.39
CA ASP A 174 -13.76 13.89 9.36
C ASP A 174 -15.02 14.69 9.76
N GLU A 175 -14.94 15.54 10.81
CA GLU A 175 -16.04 16.44 11.22
C GLU A 175 -16.37 17.50 10.16
N LEU A 176 -15.37 18.03 9.45
CA LEU A 176 -15.59 18.98 8.36
C LEU A 176 -16.30 18.31 7.19
N VAL A 177 -15.90 17.11 6.80
CA VAL A 177 -16.59 16.34 5.75
C VAL A 177 -18.03 16.06 6.16
N TYR A 178 -18.29 15.60 7.40
CA TYR A 178 -19.67 15.43 7.87
C TYR A 178 -20.52 16.69 7.77
N ALA A 179 -19.92 17.86 7.98
CA ALA A 179 -20.65 19.12 7.90
C ALA A 179 -20.99 19.54 6.46
N ILE A 180 -20.28 19.02 5.45
CA ILE A 180 -20.40 19.47 4.05
C ILE A 180 -20.75 18.36 3.06
N ILE A 181 -20.80 17.09 3.49
CA ILE A 181 -21.07 15.94 2.61
C ILE A 181 -22.47 16.03 2.01
N SER A 182 -22.60 15.66 0.73
CA SER A 182 -23.92 15.51 0.12
C SER A 182 -24.56 14.22 0.64
N HIS A 183 -25.72 14.36 1.30
CA HIS A 183 -26.52 13.21 1.72
C HIS A 183 -27.27 12.55 0.54
N GLU A 184 -27.48 13.29 -0.55
CA GLU A 184 -28.13 12.77 -1.76
C GLU A 184 -27.16 11.98 -2.64
N ASN A 185 -25.89 12.40 -2.73
CA ASN A 185 -24.87 11.71 -3.52
C ASN A 185 -23.50 11.65 -2.82
N PRO A 186 -23.40 10.92 -1.69
CA PRO A 186 -22.17 10.87 -0.90
C PRO A 186 -21.02 10.16 -1.63
N SER A 187 -21.34 9.19 -2.49
CA SER A 187 -20.35 8.50 -3.35
C SER A 187 -19.61 9.50 -4.24
N PHE A 188 -20.33 10.29 -5.03
CA PHE A 188 -19.72 11.24 -5.97
C PHE A 188 -19.07 12.40 -5.22
N PHE A 189 -19.61 12.79 -4.07
CA PHE A 189 -18.99 13.82 -3.24
C PHE A 189 -17.59 13.38 -2.75
N ASN A 190 -17.50 12.21 -2.10
CA ASN A 190 -16.24 11.70 -1.58
C ASN A 190 -15.24 11.43 -2.71
N GLN A 191 -15.67 10.75 -3.77
CA GLN A 191 -14.81 10.50 -4.92
C GLN A 191 -14.38 11.79 -5.62
N GLY A 192 -15.27 12.79 -5.72
CA GLY A 192 -14.97 14.11 -6.24
C GLY A 192 -13.87 14.82 -5.44
N LEU A 193 -13.93 14.78 -4.10
CA LEU A 193 -12.85 15.34 -3.27
C LEU A 193 -11.51 14.62 -3.49
N MET A 194 -11.52 13.29 -3.57
CA MET A 194 -10.33 12.49 -3.82
C MET A 194 -9.72 12.79 -5.21
N GLU A 195 -10.57 12.81 -6.24
CA GLU A 195 -10.19 13.06 -7.63
C GLU A 195 -9.67 14.48 -7.82
N LEU A 196 -10.33 15.47 -7.20
CA LEU A 196 -9.91 16.87 -7.23
C LEU A 196 -8.51 17.02 -6.63
N GLY A 197 -8.25 16.37 -5.50
CA GLY A 197 -6.93 16.37 -4.89
C GLY A 197 -5.88 15.66 -5.75
N ALA A 198 -6.25 14.57 -6.43
CA ALA A 198 -5.36 13.80 -7.29
C ALA A 198 -4.96 14.56 -8.57
N LEU A 199 -5.90 15.24 -9.23
CA LEU A 199 -5.70 15.80 -10.58
C LEU A 199 -5.46 17.31 -10.58
N ILE A 200 -6.20 18.07 -9.77
CA ILE A 200 -6.24 19.53 -9.85
C ILE A 200 -5.49 20.15 -8.67
N CYS A 201 -5.94 19.87 -7.45
CA CYS A 201 -5.41 20.45 -6.22
C CYS A 201 -4.17 19.68 -5.75
N THR A 202 -3.15 19.60 -6.61
CA THR A 202 -1.92 18.81 -6.36
C THR A 202 -1.01 19.47 -5.31
N PRO A 203 -0.05 18.73 -4.71
CA PRO A 203 0.79 19.27 -3.64
C PRO A 203 1.65 20.47 -4.05
N LYS A 204 2.36 20.40 -5.19
CA LYS A 204 3.38 21.38 -5.59
C LYS A 204 2.83 22.50 -6.49
N SER A 205 2.02 22.12 -7.47
CA SER A 205 1.56 23.03 -8.54
C SER A 205 0.07 22.78 -8.78
N PRO A 206 -0.82 23.22 -7.86
CA PRO A 206 -2.25 23.05 -8.06
C PRO A 206 -2.73 23.86 -9.27
N ALA A 207 -3.56 23.24 -10.12
CA ALA A 207 -4.13 23.87 -11.31
C ALA A 207 -5.34 24.74 -10.94
N CYS A 208 -5.15 25.74 -10.07
CA CYS A 208 -6.25 26.50 -9.48
C CYS A 208 -7.14 27.17 -10.53
N LEU A 209 -6.57 27.64 -11.64
CA LEU A 209 -7.31 28.28 -12.75
C LEU A 209 -8.29 27.33 -13.46
N LEU A 210 -8.09 26.02 -13.33
CA LEU A 210 -8.96 24.97 -13.86
C LEU A 210 -9.81 24.31 -12.76
N CYS A 211 -9.75 24.82 -11.53
CA CYS A 211 -10.41 24.19 -10.40
C CYS A 211 -11.91 24.50 -10.41
N PRO A 212 -12.78 23.47 -10.43
CA PRO A 212 -14.24 23.66 -10.50
C PRO A 212 -14.80 24.35 -9.26
N VAL A 213 -14.08 24.28 -8.14
CA VAL A 213 -14.47 24.85 -6.85
C VAL A 213 -13.57 26.01 -6.43
N GLN A 214 -12.95 26.70 -7.41
CA GLN A 214 -12.06 27.84 -7.15
C GLN A 214 -12.77 28.94 -6.34
N GLU A 215 -14.00 29.27 -6.70
CA GLU A 215 -14.80 30.33 -6.06
C GLU A 215 -15.08 30.05 -4.57
N HIS A 216 -15.00 28.78 -4.15
CA HIS A 216 -15.19 28.36 -2.76
C HIS A 216 -13.88 28.35 -1.97
N CYS A 217 -12.73 28.57 -2.61
CA CYS A 217 -11.42 28.28 -2.03
C CYS A 217 -10.81 29.50 -1.35
N ARG A 218 -10.90 29.55 -0.02
CA ARG A 218 -10.31 30.63 0.80
C ARG A 218 -8.80 30.76 0.65
N ALA A 219 -8.06 29.64 0.54
CA ALA A 219 -6.62 29.72 0.28
C ALA A 219 -6.29 30.26 -1.12
N PHE A 220 -7.24 30.20 -2.07
CA PHE A 220 -7.06 30.80 -3.39
C PHE A 220 -7.24 32.30 -3.35
N GLU A 221 -8.29 32.77 -2.68
CA GLU A 221 -8.51 34.20 -2.40
C GLU A 221 -7.29 34.83 -1.70
N GLU A 222 -6.72 34.13 -0.72
CA GLU A 222 -5.55 34.59 0.06
C GLU A 222 -4.19 34.29 -0.58
N GLY A 223 -4.13 33.54 -1.70
CA GLY A 223 -2.87 33.19 -2.36
C GLY A 223 -1.92 32.25 -1.58
N THR A 224 -2.42 31.47 -0.63
CA THR A 224 -1.63 30.64 0.32
C THR A 224 -1.71 29.13 0.05
N GLN A 225 -2.21 28.71 -1.11
CA GLN A 225 -2.42 27.29 -1.43
C GLN A 225 -1.14 26.45 -1.36
N LYS A 226 0.03 27.05 -1.63
CA LYS A 226 1.34 26.37 -1.57
C LYS A 226 1.82 26.11 -0.14
N GLU A 227 1.30 26.84 0.84
CA GLU A 227 1.65 26.70 2.26
C GLU A 227 0.77 25.65 2.96
N LEU A 228 -0.36 25.30 2.36
CA LEU A 228 -1.32 24.34 2.88
C LEU A 228 -1.32 23.01 2.10
N PRO A 229 -1.48 21.87 2.79
CA PRO A 229 -1.63 21.71 4.24
C PRO A 229 -0.31 21.86 4.99
N VAL A 230 -0.37 22.34 6.23
CA VAL A 230 0.76 22.27 7.16
C VAL A 230 1.04 20.80 7.48
N LYS A 231 2.28 20.36 7.30
CA LYS A 231 2.72 19.00 7.62
C LYS A 231 4.13 18.99 8.18
N THR A 232 4.28 18.65 9.46
CA THR A 232 5.60 18.50 10.07
C THR A 232 6.38 17.34 9.42
N SER A 233 7.67 17.55 9.12
CA SER A 233 8.52 16.55 8.46
C SER A 233 8.87 15.37 9.37
N LYS A 234 9.12 14.20 8.77
CA LYS A 234 9.55 12.99 9.50
C LYS A 234 11.06 13.01 9.78
N LYS A 235 11.46 12.32 10.86
CA LYS A 235 12.87 12.02 11.22
C LYS A 235 13.60 11.29 10.10
N SER A 236 14.94 11.38 10.10
CA SER A 236 15.82 10.62 9.21
C SER A 236 15.57 9.12 9.30
N VAL A 237 15.70 8.44 8.16
CA VAL A 237 15.44 7.02 7.96
C VAL A 237 16.68 6.21 8.39
N LYS A 238 16.51 5.10 9.15
CA LYS A 238 17.63 4.23 9.57
C LYS A 238 18.27 3.56 8.34
N ALA A 239 19.58 3.67 8.17
CA ALA A 239 20.32 2.83 7.21
C ALA A 239 20.68 1.48 7.85
N VAL A 240 20.52 0.40 7.09
CA VAL A 240 20.81 -0.97 7.53
C VAL A 240 21.66 -1.66 6.47
N GLU A 241 22.82 -2.16 6.88
CA GLU A 241 23.73 -2.93 6.03
C GLU A 241 23.37 -4.41 6.09
N LEU A 242 23.23 -5.04 4.93
CA LEU A 242 22.91 -6.47 4.78
C LEU A 242 23.93 -7.15 3.88
N ALA A 243 24.19 -8.42 4.15
CA ALA A 243 24.77 -9.34 3.18
C ALA A 243 23.72 -10.38 2.78
N ALA A 244 23.62 -10.69 1.50
CA ALA A 244 22.71 -11.69 0.95
C ALA A 244 23.47 -12.64 0.02
N ALA A 245 23.05 -13.91 -0.05
CA ALA A 245 23.65 -14.89 -0.95
C ALA A 245 22.60 -15.50 -1.88
N VAL A 246 22.91 -15.52 -3.18
CA VAL A 246 22.27 -16.42 -4.14
C VAL A 246 23.09 -17.71 -4.15
N VAL A 247 22.62 -18.73 -3.45
CA VAL A 247 23.33 -20.00 -3.29
C VAL A 247 22.69 -21.06 -4.19
N THR A 248 23.52 -21.77 -4.97
CA THR A 248 23.06 -22.84 -5.87
C THR A 248 23.72 -24.17 -5.57
N ASP A 249 23.03 -25.27 -5.81
CA ASP A 249 23.63 -26.62 -5.77
C ASP A 249 24.32 -26.99 -7.10
N GLU A 250 24.93 -28.18 -7.16
CA GLU A 250 25.60 -28.66 -8.38
C GLU A 250 24.65 -28.85 -9.57
N SER A 251 23.34 -29.01 -9.32
CA SER A 251 22.31 -29.14 -10.34
C SER A 251 21.78 -27.78 -10.84
N GLY A 252 22.23 -26.67 -10.23
CA GLY A 252 21.79 -25.31 -10.55
C GLY A 252 20.47 -24.90 -9.87
N LYS A 253 19.97 -25.69 -8.91
CA LYS A 253 18.84 -25.29 -8.06
C LYS A 253 19.27 -24.23 -7.07
N VAL A 254 18.38 -23.30 -6.76
CA VAL A 254 18.61 -22.14 -5.89
C VAL A 254 17.92 -22.31 -4.53
N LEU A 255 18.64 -21.94 -3.48
CA LEU A 255 18.14 -21.95 -2.11
C LEU A 255 17.31 -20.69 -1.83
N ILE A 256 16.09 -20.88 -1.34
CA ILE A 256 15.21 -19.79 -0.92
C ILE A 256 14.62 -20.07 0.46
N HIS A 257 14.33 -19.01 1.21
CA HIS A 257 13.77 -19.09 2.55
C HIS A 257 12.53 -18.22 2.70
N LYS A 258 11.54 -18.69 3.46
CA LYS A 258 10.32 -17.96 3.80
C LYS A 258 10.50 -17.15 5.07
N ARG A 259 10.32 -15.83 4.98
CA ARG A 259 10.40 -14.92 6.13
C ARG A 259 9.35 -15.25 7.18
N SER A 260 9.67 -14.95 8.43
CA SER A 260 8.76 -15.05 9.58
C SER A 260 7.40 -14.41 9.31
N SER A 261 6.34 -14.95 9.93
CA SER A 261 4.98 -14.42 9.83
C SER A 261 4.80 -13.03 10.46
N LYS A 262 5.79 -12.57 11.23
CA LYS A 262 5.82 -11.26 11.88
C LYS A 262 7.00 -10.43 11.39
N GLY A 263 6.81 -9.11 11.39
CA GLY A 263 7.86 -8.14 11.06
C GLY A 263 7.90 -7.74 9.58
N LEU A 264 9.06 -7.23 9.15
CA LEU A 264 9.27 -6.67 7.82
C LEU A 264 9.20 -7.77 6.74
N LEU A 265 8.39 -7.53 5.71
CA LEU A 265 8.21 -8.43 4.55
C LEU A 265 7.73 -9.85 4.95
N ALA A 266 6.93 -9.92 6.02
CA ALA A 266 6.49 -11.18 6.59
C ALA A 266 5.78 -12.11 5.58
N ASN A 267 6.05 -13.41 5.70
CA ASN A 267 5.60 -14.51 4.82
C ASN A 267 6.07 -14.44 3.36
N LEU A 268 6.89 -13.48 2.96
CA LEU A 268 7.52 -13.50 1.63
C LEU A 268 8.73 -14.43 1.59
N TRP A 269 9.02 -14.91 0.39
CA TRP A 269 10.22 -15.67 0.10
C TRP A 269 11.39 -14.75 -0.25
N GLU A 270 12.58 -15.17 0.11
CA GLU A 270 13.80 -14.41 -0.10
C GLU A 270 15.01 -15.31 -0.31
N PHE A 271 16.07 -14.70 -0.83
CA PHE A 271 17.40 -15.30 -0.74
C PHE A 271 17.96 -15.11 0.68
N PRO A 272 18.71 -16.08 1.22
CA PRO A 272 19.36 -15.95 2.52
C PRO A 272 20.09 -14.62 2.69
N ASN A 273 19.78 -13.89 3.76
CA ASN A 273 20.41 -12.62 4.09
C ASN A 273 20.48 -12.35 5.59
N VAL A 274 21.46 -11.56 6.01
CA VAL A 274 21.76 -11.23 7.42
C VAL A 274 22.12 -9.75 7.59
N GLU A 275 21.63 -9.11 8.65
CA GLU A 275 22.01 -7.74 9.05
C GLU A 275 23.41 -7.78 9.66
N ILE A 276 24.31 -6.97 9.10
CA ILE A 276 25.72 -6.96 9.47
C ILE A 276 25.88 -6.21 10.78
N GLN A 277 26.26 -6.91 11.85
CA GLN A 277 26.38 -6.30 13.18
C GLN A 277 27.83 -5.98 13.56
N LYS A 278 28.73 -6.96 13.47
CA LYS A 278 30.18 -6.86 13.74
C LYS A 278 30.86 -8.20 13.47
N ALA A 279 31.40 -8.38 12.28
CA ALA A 279 32.25 -9.50 11.89
C ALA A 279 33.52 -8.97 11.18
N PRO A 280 34.58 -9.79 11.01
CA PRO A 280 35.78 -9.37 10.27
C PRO A 280 35.48 -9.08 8.80
N SER A 281 34.51 -9.81 8.20
CA SER A 281 33.99 -9.57 6.86
C SER A 281 32.49 -9.92 6.74
N LYS A 282 31.80 -9.32 5.75
CA LYS A 282 30.40 -9.60 5.42
C LYS A 282 30.18 -11.06 4.95
N GLU A 283 31.20 -11.66 4.33
CA GLU A 283 31.19 -13.02 3.81
C GLU A 283 31.17 -14.07 4.93
N GLU A 284 32.01 -13.89 5.96
CA GLU A 284 32.07 -14.79 7.11
C GLU A 284 30.76 -14.78 7.90
N GLU A 285 30.16 -13.61 8.13
CA GLU A 285 28.88 -13.48 8.84
C GLU A 285 27.74 -14.16 8.07
N LEU A 286 27.73 -14.00 6.74
CA LEU A 286 26.76 -14.66 5.86
C LEU A 286 26.95 -16.19 5.84
N THR A 287 28.20 -16.66 5.80
CA THR A 287 28.53 -18.08 5.81
C THR A 287 28.14 -18.73 7.14
N ALA A 288 28.49 -18.09 8.27
CA ALA A 288 28.07 -18.53 9.60
C ALA A 288 26.54 -18.56 9.72
N PHE A 289 25.85 -17.54 9.21
CA PHE A 289 24.40 -17.48 9.22
C PHE A 289 23.75 -18.64 8.45
N LEU A 290 24.26 -18.99 7.25
CA LEU A 290 23.74 -20.13 6.47
C LEU A 290 23.85 -21.45 7.25
N THR A 291 25.01 -21.69 7.88
CA THR A 291 25.24 -22.91 8.67
C THR A 291 24.39 -22.92 9.94
N GLU A 292 24.41 -21.86 10.75
CA GLU A 292 23.73 -21.81 12.04
C GLU A 292 22.21 -21.77 11.90
N LYS A 293 21.69 -21.04 10.91
CA LYS A 293 20.25 -20.81 10.77
C LYS A 293 19.57 -21.88 9.93
N TYR A 294 20.23 -22.35 8.87
CA TYR A 294 19.64 -23.22 7.87
C TYR A 294 20.30 -24.60 7.79
N GLY A 295 21.40 -24.84 8.51
CA GLY A 295 22.17 -26.08 8.39
C GLY A 295 22.81 -26.26 7.02
N VAL A 296 23.00 -25.17 6.26
CA VAL A 296 23.54 -25.22 4.90
C VAL A 296 25.00 -24.82 4.91
N GLU A 297 25.88 -25.77 4.60
CA GLU A 297 27.27 -25.48 4.28
C GLU A 297 27.36 -24.96 2.85
N ALA A 298 27.96 -23.78 2.66
CA ALA A 298 28.14 -23.18 1.35
C ALA A 298 29.50 -22.48 1.24
N GLU A 299 30.08 -22.54 0.04
CA GLU A 299 31.21 -21.70 -0.33
C GLU A 299 30.70 -20.40 -0.92
N ILE A 300 30.98 -19.29 -0.25
CA ILE A 300 30.60 -17.95 -0.70
C ILE A 300 31.75 -17.34 -1.50
N GLY A 301 31.47 -16.91 -2.72
CA GLY A 301 32.44 -16.27 -3.60
C GLY A 301 32.51 -14.74 -3.41
N GLN A 302 33.04 -14.05 -4.41
CA GLN A 302 33.08 -12.58 -4.41
C GLN A 302 31.67 -11.97 -4.61
N PRO A 303 31.40 -10.79 -4.02
CA PRO A 303 30.13 -10.11 -4.26
C PRO A 303 30.01 -9.70 -5.72
N PHE A 304 28.83 -9.85 -6.30
CA PHE A 304 28.57 -9.53 -7.70
C PHE A 304 27.77 -8.25 -7.90
N THR A 305 27.06 -7.77 -6.88
CA THR A 305 26.32 -6.50 -6.95
C THR A 305 26.03 -5.93 -5.57
N THR A 306 25.66 -4.64 -5.53
CA THR A 306 25.13 -3.97 -4.35
C THR A 306 23.79 -3.34 -4.68
N ILE A 307 22.78 -3.60 -3.85
CA ILE A 307 21.41 -3.12 -4.02
C ILE A 307 21.05 -2.18 -2.88
N SER A 308 20.64 -0.96 -3.24
CA SER A 308 19.98 -0.04 -2.30
C SER A 308 18.46 -0.16 -2.44
N HIS A 309 17.76 -0.42 -1.33
CA HIS A 309 16.31 -0.55 -1.31
C HIS A 309 15.70 0.29 -0.18
N VAL A 310 14.83 1.23 -0.55
CA VAL A 310 14.25 2.21 0.37
C VAL A 310 12.87 1.78 0.82
N PHE A 311 12.68 1.69 2.14
CA PHE A 311 11.37 1.57 2.78
C PHE A 311 10.99 2.93 3.39
N SER A 312 9.73 3.05 3.83
CA SER A 312 9.24 4.27 4.46
C SER A 312 9.88 4.59 5.83
N HIS A 313 10.54 3.61 6.47
CA HIS A 313 11.09 3.72 7.82
C HIS A 313 12.57 3.27 7.94
N LEU A 314 13.12 2.62 6.91
CA LEU A 314 14.55 2.27 6.83
C LEU A 314 15.02 2.17 5.38
N THR A 315 16.33 2.16 5.15
CA THR A 315 16.96 1.87 3.86
C THR A 315 17.89 0.67 4.02
N TRP A 316 17.73 -0.34 3.17
CA TRP A 316 18.63 -1.48 3.04
C TRP A 316 19.74 -1.19 2.04
N HIS A 317 20.98 -1.43 2.45
CA HIS A 317 22.15 -1.51 1.59
C HIS A 317 22.66 -2.94 1.60
N ILE A 318 22.39 -3.66 0.51
CA ILE A 318 22.57 -5.10 0.44
C ILE A 318 23.76 -5.41 -0.46
N THR A 319 24.80 -6.00 0.09
CA THR A 319 25.89 -6.58 -0.70
C THR A 319 25.52 -8.03 -1.03
N VAL A 320 25.49 -8.37 -2.33
CA VAL A 320 24.97 -9.66 -2.81
C VAL A 320 26.11 -10.53 -3.30
N TYR A 321 26.17 -11.73 -2.75
CA TYR A 321 27.18 -12.75 -3.01
C TYR A 321 26.59 -13.90 -3.80
N GLU A 322 27.44 -14.56 -4.58
CA GLU A 322 27.15 -15.85 -5.20
C GLU A 322 27.76 -16.95 -4.33
N GLY A 323 27.05 -18.06 -4.17
CA GLY A 323 27.54 -19.20 -3.39
C GLY A 323 27.20 -20.54 -4.00
N LYS A 324 27.98 -21.57 -3.63
CA LYS A 324 27.72 -22.96 -3.98
C LYS A 324 27.51 -23.81 -2.75
N ILE A 325 26.44 -24.58 -2.73
CA ILE A 325 26.11 -25.50 -1.64
C ILE A 325 27.13 -26.64 -1.61
N ARG A 326 27.64 -26.94 -0.42
CA ARG A 326 28.47 -28.11 -0.15
C ARG A 326 27.64 -29.09 0.67
N GLY A 327 27.33 -30.25 0.09
CA GLY A 327 26.54 -31.29 0.76
C GLY A 327 25.03 -31.17 0.51
N LYS A 328 24.23 -31.74 1.40
CA LYS A 328 22.78 -31.85 1.25
C LYS A 328 22.07 -30.73 2.01
N VAL A 329 20.99 -30.23 1.44
CA VAL A 329 20.05 -29.33 2.12
C VAL A 329 18.88 -30.14 2.64
N GLU A 330 18.56 -29.99 3.92
CA GLU A 330 17.30 -30.49 4.49
C GLU A 330 16.20 -29.46 4.25
N GLU A 331 15.34 -29.71 3.25
CA GLU A 331 14.22 -28.84 2.95
C GLU A 331 13.15 -28.87 4.06
N SER A 332 12.46 -27.75 4.22
CA SER A 332 11.37 -27.56 5.17
C SER A 332 10.28 -26.67 4.58
N GLU A 333 9.20 -26.44 5.33
CA GLU A 333 8.15 -25.50 4.91
C GLU A 333 8.68 -24.08 4.67
N THR A 334 9.78 -23.71 5.32
CA THR A 334 10.38 -22.37 5.25
C THR A 334 11.71 -22.33 4.51
N LEU A 335 12.27 -23.46 4.06
CA LEU A 335 13.54 -23.52 3.36
C LEU A 335 13.43 -24.50 2.21
N LYS A 336 13.60 -24.03 0.98
CA LYS A 336 13.40 -24.85 -0.22
C LYS A 336 14.58 -24.73 -1.17
N LEU A 337 14.88 -25.83 -1.86
CA LEU A 337 15.91 -25.90 -2.90
C LEU A 337 15.24 -26.19 -4.24
N LEU A 338 15.09 -25.16 -5.06
CA LEU A 338 14.18 -25.17 -6.21
C LEU A 338 14.91 -24.85 -7.51
N THR A 339 14.35 -25.31 -8.62
CA THR A 339 14.73 -24.74 -9.92
C THR A 339 14.36 -23.26 -9.99
N TRP A 340 15.01 -22.51 -10.88
CA TRP A 340 14.72 -21.09 -11.07
C TRP A 340 13.28 -20.81 -11.52
N GLU A 341 12.67 -21.76 -12.24
CA GLU A 341 11.29 -21.72 -12.71
C GLU A 341 10.29 -21.95 -11.57
N GLU A 342 10.51 -22.99 -10.74
CA GLU A 342 9.71 -23.21 -9.53
C GLU A 342 9.79 -22.03 -8.57
N ALA A 343 10.97 -21.42 -8.43
CA ALA A 343 11.15 -20.22 -7.63
C ALA A 343 10.31 -19.03 -8.14
N GLU A 344 9.91 -18.98 -9.42
CA GLU A 344 9.06 -17.90 -9.96
C GLU A 344 7.62 -17.94 -9.45
N GLN A 345 7.20 -19.07 -8.90
CA GLN A 345 5.85 -19.23 -8.35
C GLN A 345 5.71 -18.55 -6.98
N TYR A 346 6.83 -18.37 -6.27
CA TYR A 346 6.83 -17.75 -4.94
C TYR A 346 6.89 -16.22 -4.99
N ALA A 347 6.35 -15.58 -3.97
CA ALA A 347 6.32 -14.12 -3.86
C ALA A 347 7.62 -13.60 -3.20
N PHE A 348 8.41 -12.83 -3.97
CA PHE A 348 9.62 -12.17 -3.52
C PHE A 348 9.41 -10.67 -3.33
N PRO A 349 10.05 -10.05 -2.33
CA PRO A 349 10.13 -8.59 -2.28
C PRO A 349 10.97 -8.06 -3.44
N VAL A 350 10.69 -6.81 -3.85
CA VAL A 350 11.37 -6.15 -4.98
C VAL A 350 12.90 -6.13 -4.81
N SER A 351 13.41 -6.03 -3.59
CA SER A 351 14.86 -6.12 -3.32
C SER A 351 15.46 -7.45 -3.78
N HIS A 352 14.79 -8.58 -3.54
CA HIS A 352 15.27 -9.90 -3.93
C HIS A 352 14.95 -10.22 -5.40
N GLN A 353 13.88 -9.67 -5.97
CA GLN A 353 13.67 -9.73 -7.42
C GLN A 353 14.82 -9.06 -8.19
N LYS A 354 15.33 -7.93 -7.68
CA LYS A 354 16.52 -7.27 -8.23
C LYS A 354 17.78 -8.14 -8.13
N MET A 355 17.95 -8.89 -7.03
CA MET A 355 19.06 -9.85 -6.88
C MET A 355 18.98 -10.95 -7.94
N LYS A 356 17.78 -11.53 -8.11
CA LYS A 356 17.52 -12.56 -9.12
C LYS A 356 17.84 -12.05 -10.53
N LYS A 357 17.39 -10.83 -10.86
CA LYS A 357 17.68 -10.20 -12.14
C LYS A 357 19.19 -10.02 -12.36
N ALA A 358 19.89 -9.42 -11.39
CA ALA A 358 21.33 -9.20 -11.47
C ALA A 358 22.13 -10.51 -11.58
N PHE A 359 21.67 -11.57 -10.91
CA PHE A 359 22.27 -12.90 -11.00
C PHE A 359 22.11 -13.50 -12.40
N LYS A 360 20.90 -13.43 -12.99
CA LYS A 360 20.63 -13.92 -14.35
C LYS A 360 21.45 -13.17 -15.41
N GLU A 361 21.59 -11.84 -15.28
CA GLU A 361 22.38 -11.02 -16.20
C GLU A 361 23.86 -11.44 -16.19
N ARG A 362 24.43 -11.69 -15.01
CA ARG A 362 25.83 -12.14 -14.87
C ARG A 362 26.11 -13.53 -15.46
N GLN A 363 25.15 -14.44 -15.46
CA GLN A 363 25.34 -15.79 -16.03
C GLN A 363 25.31 -15.79 -17.58
N GLN A 364 24.93 -14.66 -18.20
CA GLN A 364 24.92 -14.48 -19.65
C GLN A 364 26.19 -13.81 -20.18
N ASP A 365 26.99 -13.21 -19.29
CA ASP A 365 28.32 -12.64 -19.54
C ASP A 365 29.41 -13.69 -19.29
#